data_AF-A0A914UKN0-F1
#
_entry.id   AF-A0A914UKN0-F1
#
_cell.length_a   1.000
_cell.length_b   1.000
_cell.length_c   1.000
_cell.angle_alpha   90.00
_cell.angle_beta   90.00
_cell.angle_gamma   90.00
#
_symmetry.space_group_name_H-M   'P 1'
#
loop_
_entity.id
_entity.type
_entity.pdbx_description
1 polymer ?
#
loop_
_entity_poly.entity_id
_entity_poly.type
_entity_poly.pdbx_seq_one_letter_code
_entity_poly.pdbx_strand_id
1 'polypeptide(L)'
;VAEVFLTAGHAFQKLGDLTLQLNSAADGEENMKWSEPEIDQLRDALTRFAHELDKISDSVQSRTTKHIKTDLKRRVLLDESGRDSASPAPSKRMSLGPKRGGKAYAAAATPRPKAPNDSSHHYLPEAVDFQPEVGPPSF
;
A
#
# COMPACT_ATOMS: atom_id res chain seq x y z
N VAL A 1 11.91 4.05 6.18
CA VAL A 1 11.41 3.44 4.92
C VAL A 1 11.28 4.49 3.81
N ALA A 2 10.64 5.65 4.05
CA ALA A 2 10.51 6.72 3.06
C ALA A 2 11.86 7.16 2.45
N GLU A 3 12.92 7.25 3.25
CA GLU A 3 14.28 7.57 2.79
C GLU A 3 14.83 6.55 1.78
N VAL A 4 14.50 5.26 1.92
CA VAL A 4 14.95 4.20 1.00
C VAL A 4 14.33 4.42 -0.39
N PHE A 5 13.04 4.74 -0.43
CA PHE A 5 12.35 5.05 -1.69
C PHE A 5 12.84 6.36 -2.31
N LEU A 6 13.19 7.36 -1.50
CA LEU A 6 13.80 8.59 -1.99
C LEU A 6 15.16 8.30 -2.66
N THR A 7 16.02 7.49 -2.03
CA THR A 7 17.29 7.06 -2.62
C THR A 7 17.10 6.28 -3.92
N ALA A 8 16.14 5.35 -3.96
CA ALA A 8 15.81 4.63 -5.19
C ALA A 8 15.30 5.57 -6.29
N GLY A 9 14.44 6.53 -5.93
CA GLY A 9 13.95 7.57 -6.83
C GLY A 9 15.07 8.40 -7.45
N HIS A 10 16.07 8.81 -6.65
CA HIS A 10 17.25 9.52 -7.17
C HIS A 10 18.07 8.66 -8.16
N ALA A 11 18.21 7.36 -7.88
CA ALA A 11 18.91 6.45 -8.80
C ALA A 11 18.18 6.30 -10.13
N PHE A 12 16.85 6.15 -10.10
CA PHE A 12 16.03 6.08 -11.32
C PHE A 12 15.98 7.40 -12.08
N GLN A 13 15.94 8.54 -11.39
CA GLN A 13 16.01 9.86 -12.02
C GLN A 13 17.30 10.01 -12.83
N LYS A 14 18.46 9.68 -12.23
CA LYS A 14 19.75 9.70 -12.92
C LYS A 14 19.77 8.83 -14.17
N LEU A 15 19.15 7.65 -14.12
CA LEU A 15 19.05 6.74 -15.26
C LEU A 15 18.17 7.31 -16.39
N GLY A 16 17.05 7.96 -16.02
CA GLY A 16 16.18 8.65 -16.95
C GLY A 16 16.88 9.81 -17.65
N ASP A 17 17.62 10.63 -16.89
CA ASP A 17 18.38 11.76 -17.43
C ASP A 17 19.45 11.29 -18.43
N LEU A 18 20.20 10.23 -18.11
CA LEU A 18 21.18 9.62 -19.03
C LEU A 18 20.51 9.08 -20.30
N THR A 19 19.33 8.47 -20.18
CA THR A 19 18.58 7.98 -21.35
C THR A 19 18.17 9.11 -22.29
N LEU A 20 17.73 10.25 -21.73
CA LEU A 20 17.38 11.44 -22.51
C LEU A 20 18.61 12.05 -23.21
N GLN A 21 19.77 12.04 -22.56
CA GLN A 21 21.03 12.50 -23.17
C GLN A 21 21.44 11.62 -24.36
N LEU A 22 21.34 10.29 -24.21
CA LEU A 22 21.67 9.35 -25.28
C LEU A 22 20.73 9.50 -26.49
N ASN A 23 19.45 9.79 -26.27
CA ASN A 23 18.47 9.99 -27.34
C ASN A 23 18.56 11.35 -28.04
N SER A 24 19.05 12.40 -27.35
CA SER A 24 19.14 13.76 -27.91
C SER A 24 20.44 14.02 -28.68
N ALA A 25 21.48 13.22 -28.45
CA ALA A 25 22.76 13.30 -29.15
C ALA A 25 22.83 12.48 -30.46
N ALA A 26 21.74 11.81 -30.84
CA ALA A 26 21.68 10.86 -31.95
C ALA A 26 21.85 11.48 -33.36
N ASP A 27 21.90 12.81 -33.50
CA ASP A 27 22.04 13.49 -34.80
C ASP A 27 23.50 13.67 -35.26
N GLY A 28 24.50 13.19 -34.51
CA GLY A 28 25.91 13.40 -34.89
C GLY A 28 26.91 12.29 -34.53
N GLU A 29 26.67 11.50 -33.49
CA GLU A 29 27.66 10.52 -33.01
C GLU A 29 27.01 9.15 -32.71
N GLU A 30 27.29 8.16 -33.55
CA GLU A 30 26.84 6.75 -33.39
C GLU A 30 27.28 6.12 -32.05
N ASN A 31 28.18 6.77 -31.32
CA ASN A 31 28.80 6.28 -30.09
C ASN A 31 28.03 6.63 -28.81
N MET A 32 26.86 7.27 -28.92
CA MET A 32 26.06 7.76 -27.79
C MET A 32 24.72 7.02 -27.63
N LYS A 33 24.68 5.75 -28.03
CA LYS A 33 23.55 4.82 -27.86
C LYS A 33 23.89 3.83 -26.73
N TRP A 34 22.90 3.47 -25.92
CA TRP A 34 23.01 2.37 -24.96
C TRP A 34 23.67 1.14 -25.60
N SER A 35 24.79 0.71 -25.05
CA SER A 35 25.47 -0.47 -25.55
C SER A 35 24.75 -1.73 -25.09
N GLU A 36 24.77 -2.79 -25.90
CA GLU A 36 24.19 -4.09 -25.54
C GLU A 36 24.60 -4.58 -24.13
N PRO A 37 25.90 -4.50 -23.71
CA PRO A 37 26.28 -4.91 -22.36
C PRO A 37 25.66 -4.05 -21.25
N GLU A 38 25.45 -2.74 -21.46
CA GLU A 38 24.77 -1.87 -20.49
C GLU A 38 23.28 -2.20 -20.38
N ILE A 39 22.64 -2.53 -21.51
CA ILE A 39 21.25 -2.98 -21.54
C ILE A 39 21.10 -4.30 -20.77
N ASP A 40 22.00 -5.25 -20.99
CA ASP A 40 21.98 -6.53 -20.29
C ASP A 40 22.24 -6.38 -18.79
N GLN A 41 23.18 -5.51 -18.40
CA GLN A 41 23.40 -5.18 -16.99
C GLN A 41 22.16 -4.56 -16.34
N LEU A 42 21.47 -3.66 -17.05
CA LEU A 42 20.25 -3.04 -16.56
C LEU A 42 19.13 -4.09 -16.39
N ARG A 43 18.96 -4.96 -17.38
CA ARG A 43 17.97 -6.05 -17.33
C ARG A 43 18.21 -6.96 -16.12
N ASP A 44 19.43 -7.45 -15.97
CA ASP A 44 19.80 -8.33 -14.85
C ASP A 44 19.62 -7.65 -13.49
N ALA A 45 20.02 -6.37 -13.36
CA ALA A 45 19.81 -5.60 -12.13
C ALA A 45 18.31 -5.45 -11.80
N LEU A 46 17.45 -5.18 -12.78
CA LEU A 46 16.01 -5.06 -12.58
C LEU A 46 15.35 -6.39 -12.23
N THR A 47 15.74 -7.49 -12.90
CA THR A 47 15.25 -8.83 -12.58
C THR A 47 15.62 -9.22 -11.15
N ARG A 48 16.87 -8.97 -10.74
CA ARG A 48 17.32 -9.21 -9.36
C ARG A 48 16.56 -8.34 -8.36
N PHE A 49 16.37 -7.06 -8.66
CA PHE A 49 15.63 -6.14 -7.79
C PHE A 49 14.18 -6.58 -7.57
N ALA A 50 13.47 -6.99 -8.63
CA ALA A 50 12.10 -7.49 -8.53
C ALA A 50 12.01 -8.71 -7.60
N HIS A 51 12.91 -9.69 -7.78
CA HIS A 51 12.96 -10.88 -6.93
C HIS A 51 13.28 -10.56 -5.47
N GLU A 52 14.15 -9.58 -5.20
CA GLU A 52 14.42 -9.14 -3.82
C GLU A 52 13.20 -8.45 -3.20
N LEU A 53 12.44 -7.67 -3.96
CA LEU A 53 11.19 -7.08 -3.48
C LEU A 53 10.12 -8.14 -3.15
N ASP A 54 10.04 -9.21 -3.93
CA ASP A 54 9.13 -10.33 -3.66
C ASP A 54 9.49 -11.02 -2.32
N LYS A 55 10.78 -11.32 -2.10
CA LYS A 55 11.24 -11.89 -0.82
C LYS A 55 10.92 -11.00 0.38
N ILE A 56 11.12 -9.68 0.23
CA ILE A 56 10.79 -8.71 1.28
C ILE A 56 9.27 -8.74 1.54
N SER A 57 8.47 -8.77 0.48
CA SER A 57 7.00 -8.84 0.55
C SER A 57 6.54 -10.11 1.29
N ASP A 58 7.07 -11.27 0.93
CA ASP A 58 6.79 -12.54 1.60
C ASP A 58 7.16 -12.52 3.08
N SER A 59 8.32 -11.95 3.42
CA SER A 59 8.78 -11.81 4.81
C SER A 59 7.83 -10.96 5.65
N VAL A 60 7.35 -9.84 5.11
CA VAL A 60 6.38 -8.95 5.77
C VAL A 60 5.03 -9.64 5.94
N GLN A 61 4.54 -10.34 4.91
CA GLN A 61 3.30 -11.11 5.00
C GLN A 61 3.39 -12.24 6.04
N SER A 62 4.46 -13.04 5.99
CA SER A 62 4.71 -14.14 6.92
C SER A 62 4.73 -13.68 8.39
N ARG A 63 5.39 -12.54 8.67
CA ARG A 63 5.39 -11.92 9.99
C ARG A 63 3.97 -11.56 10.43
N THR A 64 3.19 -10.95 9.55
CA THR A 64 1.80 -10.56 9.82
C THR A 64 0.93 -11.77 10.15
N THR A 65 1.00 -12.84 9.35
CA THR A 65 0.25 -14.08 9.62
C THR A 65 0.65 -14.73 10.95
N LYS A 66 1.95 -14.77 11.27
CA LYS A 66 2.44 -15.31 12.55
C LYS A 66 1.92 -14.50 13.74
N HIS A 67 1.88 -13.18 13.62
CA HIS A 67 1.35 -12.30 14.67
C HIS A 67 -0.15 -12.52 14.87
N ILE A 68 -0.95 -12.59 13.79
CA ILE A 68 -2.39 -12.88 13.87
C ILE A 68 -2.64 -14.24 14.55
N LYS A 69 -1.92 -15.29 14.14
CA LYS A 69 -2.04 -16.63 14.74
C LYS A 69 -1.69 -16.63 16.23
N THR A 70 -0.64 -15.91 16.60
CA THR A 70 -0.20 -15.80 18.00
C THR A 70 -1.22 -15.04 18.84
N ASP A 71 -1.78 -13.96 18.31
CA ASP A 71 -2.80 -13.17 18.98
C ASP A 71 -4.10 -13.97 19.16
N LEU A 72 -4.53 -14.70 18.13
CA LEU A 72 -5.69 -15.59 18.20
C LEU A 72 -5.48 -16.70 19.25
N LYS A 73 -4.32 -17.38 19.22
CA LYS A 73 -3.99 -18.42 20.21
C LYS A 73 -3.98 -17.88 21.64
N ARG A 74 -3.45 -16.67 21.84
CA ARG A 74 -3.45 -16.00 23.15
C ARG A 74 -4.88 -15.72 23.62
N ARG A 75 -5.74 -15.19 22.76
CA ARG A 75 -7.16 -14.92 23.09
C ARG A 75 -7.91 -16.21 23.46
N VAL A 76 -7.74 -17.27 22.68
CA VAL A 76 -8.37 -18.57 22.96
C VAL A 76 -7.88 -19.16 24.30
N LEU A 77 -6.58 -19.07 24.59
CA LEU A 77 -6.02 -19.57 25.85
C LEU A 77 -6.51 -18.76 27.07
N LEU A 78 -6.65 -17.44 26.92
CA LEU A 78 -7.21 -16.56 27.96
C LEU A 78 -8.71 -16.82 28.19
N ASP A 79 -9.46 -17.15 27.13
CA ASP A 79 -10.89 -17.45 27.20
C ASP A 79 -11.17 -18.83 27.84
N GLU A 80 -10.35 -19.85 27.52
CA GLU A 80 -10.43 -21.17 28.17
C GLU A 80 -9.98 -21.15 29.64
N SER A 81 -8.97 -20.35 30.00
CA SER A 81 -8.55 -20.19 31.39
C SER A 81 -9.59 -19.49 32.29
N GLY A 82 -10.64 -18.89 31.71
CA GLY A 82 -11.76 -18.28 32.42
C GLY A 82 -12.96 -19.21 32.65
N ARG A 83 -12.95 -20.43 32.07
CA ARG A 83 -14.10 -21.35 32.10
C ARG A 83 -14.01 -22.44 33.16
N ASP A 84 -12.82 -22.75 33.67
CA ASP A 84 -12.63 -23.74 34.75
C ASP A 84 -12.83 -23.17 36.17
N SER A 85 -13.23 -21.90 36.32
CA SER A 85 -13.46 -21.26 37.63
C SER A 85 -14.90 -20.79 37.84
N ALA A 86 -15.90 -21.55 37.39
CA ALA A 86 -17.30 -21.34 37.76
C ALA A 86 -17.72 -22.29 38.89
N SER A 87 -17.27 -22.01 40.12
CA SER A 87 -17.92 -22.54 41.34
C SER A 87 -18.86 -21.45 41.91
N PRO A 88 -20.17 -21.71 42.08
CA PRO A 88 -21.09 -20.72 42.61
C PRO A 88 -21.25 -20.87 44.13
N ALA A 89 -20.95 -19.83 44.91
CA ALA A 89 -21.53 -19.67 46.24
C ALA A 89 -21.62 -18.18 46.64
N PRO A 90 -22.79 -17.70 47.09
CA PRO A 90 -23.00 -16.30 47.47
C PRO A 90 -22.70 -16.08 48.95
N SER A 91 -22.08 -14.95 49.30
CA SER A 91 -22.25 -14.37 50.63
C SER A 91 -22.12 -12.85 50.60
N LYS A 92 -23.06 -12.25 51.32
CA LYS A 92 -23.51 -10.87 51.24
C LYS A 92 -22.75 -10.01 52.27
N ARG A 93 -22.51 -8.76 51.88
CA ARG A 93 -22.43 -7.55 52.73
C ARG A 93 -21.13 -7.35 53.52
N MET A 94 -20.41 -6.26 53.22
CA MET A 94 -20.51 -5.01 53.97
C MET A 94 -19.74 -3.85 53.29
N SER A 95 -20.28 -2.66 53.54
CA SER A 95 -19.93 -1.32 53.08
C SER A 95 -18.50 -0.88 53.37
N LEU A 96 -17.93 -0.02 52.50
CA LEU A 96 -17.56 1.39 52.75
C LEU A 96 -16.80 1.92 51.52
N GLY A 97 -17.17 3.12 51.05
CA GLY A 97 -16.77 3.68 49.74
C GLY A 97 -15.28 4.01 49.57
N PRO A 98 -14.90 4.59 48.41
CA PRO A 98 -14.46 5.98 48.50
C PRO A 98 -14.86 6.92 47.35
N LYS A 99 -15.14 8.15 47.78
CA LYS A 99 -14.92 9.46 47.16
C LYS A 99 -14.79 9.58 45.63
N ARG A 100 -15.75 10.36 45.12
CA ARG A 100 -15.71 11.20 43.92
C ARG A 100 -14.34 11.86 43.71
N GLY A 101 -13.80 11.69 42.52
CA GLY A 101 -12.62 12.39 42.00
C GLY A 101 -12.60 12.29 40.49
N GLY A 102 -13.59 12.93 39.84
CA GLY A 102 -13.67 12.97 38.39
C GLY A 102 -12.51 13.77 37.80
N LYS A 103 -11.69 13.12 36.99
CA LYS A 103 -10.94 13.75 35.91
C LYS A 103 -11.28 12.97 34.65
N ALA A 104 -12.22 13.52 33.89
CA ALA A 104 -12.53 13.09 32.55
C ALA A 104 -11.32 13.41 31.66
N TYR A 105 -10.61 12.39 31.21
CA TYR A 105 -9.70 12.53 30.09
C TYR A 105 -10.59 12.54 28.84
N ALA A 106 -10.80 13.74 28.31
CA ALA A 106 -11.57 13.95 27.09
C ALA A 106 -10.96 13.10 25.97
N ALA A 107 -11.77 12.20 25.40
CA ALA A 107 -11.47 11.55 24.15
C ALA A 107 -11.31 12.64 23.09
N ALA A 108 -10.08 12.83 22.59
CA ALA A 108 -9.82 13.67 21.44
C ALA A 108 -10.50 13.04 20.22
N ALA A 109 -11.71 13.51 19.92
CA ALA A 109 -12.35 13.27 18.64
C ALA A 109 -11.50 13.95 17.56
N THR A 110 -10.76 13.18 16.78
CA THR A 110 -10.18 13.66 15.52
C THR A 110 -11.31 14.12 14.61
N PRO A 111 -11.35 15.41 14.18
CA PRO A 111 -12.25 15.81 13.13
C PRO A 111 -11.82 15.14 11.82
N ARG A 112 -12.73 14.35 11.24
CA ARG A 112 -12.66 13.85 9.87
C ARG A 112 -12.42 15.05 8.93
N PRO A 113 -11.40 15.05 8.06
CA PRO A 113 -11.29 16.09 7.05
C PRO A 113 -12.51 16.01 6.14
N LYS A 114 -13.24 17.12 6.01
CA LYS A 114 -14.26 17.30 4.98
C LYS A 114 -13.54 17.27 3.63
N ALA A 115 -13.92 16.33 2.77
CA ALA A 115 -13.50 16.34 1.38
C ALA A 115 -13.93 17.68 0.75
N PRO A 116 -13.05 18.37 0.00
CA PRO A 116 -13.47 19.52 -0.79
C PRO A 116 -14.46 19.03 -1.86
N ASN A 117 -15.62 19.68 -1.89
CA ASN A 117 -16.58 19.57 -2.97
C ASN A 117 -15.93 20.16 -4.24
N ASP A 118 -15.29 19.32 -5.04
CA ASP A 118 -14.87 19.70 -6.38
C ASP A 118 -16.08 19.55 -7.31
N SER A 119 -16.89 20.60 -7.36
CA SER A 119 -17.83 20.82 -8.45
C SER A 119 -17.04 21.23 -9.71
N SER A 120 -16.32 20.27 -10.29
CA SER A 120 -15.79 20.38 -11.64
C SER A 120 -16.68 19.59 -12.57
N HIS A 121 -17.50 20.33 -13.32
CA HIS A 121 -18.29 19.83 -14.44
C HIS A 121 -17.33 19.24 -15.48
N HIS A 122 -17.05 17.94 -15.37
CA HIS A 122 -16.29 17.23 -16.39
C HIS A 122 -17.22 17.03 -17.58
N TYR A 123 -17.03 17.83 -18.63
CA TYR A 123 -17.60 17.60 -19.95
C TYR A 123 -17.12 16.22 -20.43
N LEU A 124 -18.02 15.24 -20.47
CA LEU A 124 -17.86 14.03 -21.26
C LEU A 124 -18.12 14.41 -22.71
N PRO A 125 -17.21 14.17 -23.67
CA PRO A 125 -17.60 14.15 -25.06
C PRO A 125 -18.58 12.99 -25.27
N GLU A 126 -19.74 13.34 -25.81
CA GLU A 126 -20.82 12.45 -26.22
C GLU A 126 -20.25 11.28 -27.04
N ALA A 127 -20.65 10.05 -26.70
CA ALA A 127 -20.29 8.88 -27.46
C ALA A 127 -20.85 9.05 -28.89
N VAL A 128 -19.95 9.14 -29.87
CA VAL A 128 -20.34 9.14 -31.27
C VAL A 128 -20.91 7.75 -31.57
N ASP A 129 -22.22 7.70 -31.77
CA ASP A 129 -22.96 6.52 -32.17
C ASP A 129 -22.40 6.04 -33.52
N PHE A 130 -21.61 4.97 -33.49
CA PHE A 130 -21.05 4.36 -34.68
C PHE A 130 -22.15 3.52 -35.34
N GLN A 131 -22.92 4.14 -36.24
CA GLN A 131 -23.82 3.39 -37.12
C GLN A 131 -22.98 2.60 -38.14
N PRO A 132 -23.15 1.27 -38.24
CA PRO A 132 -22.58 0.53 -39.36
C PRO A 132 -23.40 0.85 -40.63
N GLU A 133 -22.76 1.57 -41.55
CA GLU A 133 -23.26 1.78 -42.91
C GLU A 133 -23.28 0.42 -43.61
N VAL A 134 -24.48 -0.17 -43.72
CA VAL A 134 -24.74 -1.36 -44.53
C VAL A 134 -24.73 -0.95 -46.00
N GLY A 135 -23.57 -1.11 -46.65
CA GLY A 135 -23.43 -0.91 -48.08
C GLY A 135 -24.41 -1.78 -48.89
N PRO A 136 -24.88 -1.30 -50.06
CA PRO A 136 -25.93 -1.98 -50.83
C PRO A 136 -25.44 -3.28 -51.48
N PRO A 137 -26.33 -4.27 -51.71
CA PRO A 137 -25.97 -5.51 -52.37
C PRO A 137 -25.67 -5.25 -53.84
N SER A 138 -24.55 -5.79 -54.33
CA SER A 138 -24.25 -5.88 -55.75
C SER A 138 -25.21 -6.89 -56.40
N PHE A 139 -25.91 -6.46 -57.45
CA PHE A 139 -26.58 -7.34 -58.41
C PHE A 139 -25.64 -7.65 -59.58
#